data_AF-A0A369H391-F1
#
_entry.id   AF-A0A369H391-F1
#
_cell.length_a   1.000
_cell.length_b   1.000
_cell.length_c   1.000
_cell.angle_alpha   90.00
_cell.angle_beta   90.00
_cell.angle_gamma   90.00
#
_symmetry.space_group_name_H-M   'P 1'
#
loop_
_entity.id
_entity.type
_entity.pdbx_description
1 polymer ?
#
loop_
_entity_poly.entity_id
_entity_poly.type
_entity_poly.pdbx_seq_one_letter_code
_entity_poly.pdbx_strand_id
1 'polypeptide(L)'
;MVQPPPKRRTLDPTVTDPNRLSPPPNEDEEAAAAAASQGPSSSPSSSFINSASQSSSNSNSSNTTTNNSRDPQASRKRSRNELENNNNPPVETSSNQRLVLRKRPQFLRPPIRNGHVLRLERLVQHHDMYLTVEPPPSQYEMVYKTYHRIVSYSGLELNEWVRLNSAVPVLRTLLPHDVGPKPIGRVARGFLLADCWSELTPEAKRGIIASLRGVVKQMRLTPPPADLQGFPIVGSKIVEGYSLLLQKGAGTTYWAIRRRPRAVHFTAFMLSNLRPGVPEAVADSSASLLSRASPLVLSHGELSPSNIVVLNGSVVALLGWDCGGWYPDWWDYVNFFEAKVEYRNRDWFDYAPDIFDNIYTKELVAYQAILRNQEPHQQPVQQPVQQQVQQQQAAQARAAIMALYGR
;
A
#
# COMPACT_ATOMS: atom_id res chain seq x y z
N MET A 1 26.64 -59.57 -24.19
CA MET A 1 25.91 -58.35 -24.61
C MET A 1 24.55 -58.34 -23.92
N VAL A 2 24.40 -57.57 -22.84
CA VAL A 2 23.11 -57.16 -22.25
C VAL A 2 23.36 -55.77 -21.66
N GLN A 3 22.62 -54.75 -22.12
CA GLN A 3 22.79 -53.35 -21.67
C GLN A 3 22.22 -53.14 -20.25
N PRO A 4 22.81 -52.25 -19.43
CA PRO A 4 22.25 -51.88 -18.14
C PRO A 4 21.08 -50.87 -18.28
N PRO A 5 20.16 -50.81 -17.30
CA PRO A 5 18.98 -49.94 -17.36
C PRO A 5 19.32 -48.45 -17.19
N PRO A 6 18.46 -47.53 -17.67
CA PRO A 6 18.73 -46.09 -17.60
C PRO A 6 18.69 -45.57 -16.16
N LYS A 7 19.74 -44.83 -15.77
CA LYS A 7 19.83 -44.11 -14.50
C LYS A 7 18.72 -43.06 -14.42
N ARG A 8 17.84 -43.14 -13.40
CA ARG A 8 16.98 -42.04 -12.97
C ARG A 8 17.87 -40.85 -12.59
N ARG A 9 17.77 -39.74 -13.34
CA ARG A 9 18.30 -38.44 -12.90
C ARG A 9 17.44 -37.95 -11.72
N THR A 10 17.99 -38.03 -10.52
CA THR A 10 17.55 -37.23 -9.38
C THR A 10 17.77 -35.75 -9.74
N LEU A 11 16.69 -34.96 -9.75
CA LEU A 11 16.75 -33.51 -9.88
C LEU A 11 17.42 -32.93 -8.63
N ASP A 12 18.47 -32.16 -8.86
CA ASP A 12 19.19 -31.36 -7.88
C ASP A 12 18.27 -30.24 -7.35
N PRO A 13 18.04 -30.10 -6.03
CA PRO A 13 17.09 -29.13 -5.47
C PRO A 13 17.72 -27.74 -5.28
N THR A 14 18.46 -27.26 -6.29
CA THR A 14 19.13 -25.94 -6.25
C THR A 14 18.77 -25.08 -7.46
N VAL A 15 17.47 -24.87 -7.72
CA VAL A 15 17.02 -23.85 -8.66
C VAL A 15 15.75 -23.15 -8.12
N THR A 16 15.78 -21.81 -8.22
CA THR A 16 14.77 -20.78 -7.91
C THR A 16 14.56 -20.35 -6.45
N ASP A 17 15.45 -19.46 -5.98
CA ASP A 17 15.07 -18.35 -5.10
C ASP A 17 15.68 -17.06 -5.70
N PRO A 18 14.88 -16.08 -6.19
CA PRO A 18 15.39 -14.84 -6.73
C PRO A 18 15.95 -13.86 -5.68
N ASN A 19 15.96 -14.20 -4.39
CA ASN A 19 16.50 -13.35 -3.31
C ASN A 19 17.73 -13.93 -2.59
N ARG A 20 18.36 -15.01 -3.10
CA ARG A 20 19.54 -15.60 -2.45
C ARG A 20 20.84 -15.08 -3.07
N LEU A 21 21.55 -14.23 -2.34
CA LEU A 21 22.90 -13.77 -2.65
C LEU A 21 23.87 -14.98 -2.68
N SER A 22 24.55 -15.19 -3.80
CA SER A 22 25.83 -15.91 -3.84
C SER A 22 26.98 -14.89 -3.86
N PRO A 23 28.13 -15.16 -3.24
CA PRO A 23 29.26 -14.25 -3.25
C PRO A 23 29.82 -14.07 -4.68
N PRO A 24 30.42 -12.90 -5.01
CA PRO A 24 30.90 -12.61 -6.35
C PRO A 24 32.06 -13.55 -6.76
N PRO A 25 32.18 -13.92 -8.05
CA PRO A 25 33.37 -14.56 -8.58
C PRO A 25 34.54 -13.55 -8.66
N ASN A 26 35.76 -14.06 -8.57
CA ASN A 26 37.01 -13.29 -8.52
C ASN A 26 37.24 -12.42 -9.78
N GLU A 27 37.92 -11.30 -9.59
CA GLU A 27 38.12 -10.17 -10.53
C GLU A 27 38.90 -10.45 -11.83
N ASP A 28 39.17 -11.72 -12.18
CA ASP A 28 40.00 -12.06 -13.34
C ASP A 28 39.20 -12.40 -14.63
N GLU A 29 37.86 -12.46 -14.59
CA GLU A 29 37.04 -12.80 -15.77
C GLU A 29 36.38 -11.61 -16.49
N GLU A 30 36.37 -10.40 -15.91
CA GLU A 30 35.66 -9.24 -16.48
C GLU A 30 36.48 -8.47 -17.55
N ALA A 31 37.77 -8.77 -17.69
CA ALA A 31 38.64 -8.16 -18.71
C ALA A 31 38.47 -8.74 -20.12
N ALA A 32 37.82 -9.91 -20.28
CA ALA A 32 37.72 -10.59 -21.58
C ALA A 32 36.45 -10.26 -22.39
N ALA A 33 35.43 -9.65 -21.78
CA ALA A 33 34.12 -9.45 -22.42
C ALA A 33 33.89 -8.06 -23.02
N ALA A 34 34.77 -7.08 -22.75
CA ALA A 34 34.57 -5.68 -23.15
C ALA A 34 35.13 -5.31 -24.55
N ALA A 35 35.68 -6.26 -25.32
CA ALA A 35 36.35 -5.98 -26.60
C ALA A 35 35.51 -6.27 -27.86
N ALA A 36 34.23 -6.63 -27.76
CA ALA A 36 33.43 -7.00 -28.94
C ALA A 36 32.05 -6.33 -28.96
N SER A 37 31.97 -5.12 -29.54
CA SER A 37 30.93 -4.66 -30.48
C SER A 37 30.67 -3.15 -30.38
N GLN A 38 31.38 -2.39 -31.22
CA GLN A 38 30.99 -1.05 -31.66
C GLN A 38 30.53 -1.14 -33.12
N GLY A 39 29.48 -0.40 -33.50
CA GLY A 39 29.12 -0.13 -34.90
C GLY A 39 27.63 0.28 -35.09
N PRO A 40 27.29 1.16 -36.05
CA PRO A 40 26.53 2.39 -35.74
C PRO A 40 25.20 2.64 -36.51
N SER A 41 24.44 3.61 -35.98
CA SER A 41 23.57 4.65 -36.61
C SER A 41 22.62 4.36 -37.79
N SER A 42 21.36 4.82 -37.67
CA SER A 42 20.71 5.75 -38.64
C SER A 42 19.26 6.12 -38.25
N SER A 43 18.94 7.42 -38.27
CA SER A 43 17.58 7.99 -38.37
C SER A 43 17.05 7.87 -39.82
N PRO A 44 15.76 8.13 -40.10
CA PRO A 44 15.39 9.50 -40.51
C PRO A 44 13.96 9.98 -40.14
N SER A 45 13.82 11.29 -40.27
CA SER A 45 12.63 12.13 -40.19
C SER A 45 11.71 12.01 -41.41
N SER A 46 10.41 12.31 -41.26
CA SER A 46 9.67 13.22 -42.16
C SER A 46 8.25 13.52 -41.67
N SER A 47 7.91 14.79 -41.80
CA SER A 47 6.62 15.48 -41.68
C SER A 47 5.65 15.16 -42.83
N PHE A 48 4.33 15.36 -42.67
CA PHE A 48 3.50 16.23 -43.54
C PHE A 48 2.00 16.26 -43.13
N ILE A 49 1.51 17.49 -42.93
CA ILE A 49 0.24 18.16 -43.34
C ILE A 49 -1.16 17.73 -42.80
N ASN A 50 -1.84 18.81 -42.39
CA ASN A 50 -3.25 19.03 -42.08
C ASN A 50 -4.25 18.73 -43.22
N SER A 51 -5.47 18.35 -42.83
CA SER A 51 -6.68 18.77 -43.55
C SER A 51 -7.84 18.91 -42.57
N ALA A 52 -8.41 20.11 -42.51
CA ALA A 52 -9.66 20.43 -41.86
C ALA A 52 -10.84 20.24 -42.84
N SER A 53 -12.01 19.87 -42.32
CA SER A 53 -13.30 20.14 -42.96
C SER A 53 -14.39 20.33 -41.91
N GLN A 54 -15.07 21.48 -42.04
CA GLN A 54 -16.39 21.86 -41.52
C GLN A 54 -17.44 20.81 -41.96
N SER A 55 -18.68 20.68 -41.50
CA SER A 55 -19.74 21.49 -40.87
C SER A 55 -20.72 20.45 -40.25
N SER A 56 -21.77 20.68 -39.47
CA SER A 56 -22.80 21.71 -39.42
C SER A 56 -23.72 21.43 -38.23
N SER A 57 -24.25 22.52 -37.67
CA SER A 57 -25.41 22.71 -36.79
C SER A 57 -26.59 21.73 -36.92
N ASN A 58 -27.24 21.41 -35.80
CA ASN A 58 -28.65 21.77 -35.62
C ASN A 58 -29.10 21.79 -34.15
N SER A 59 -30.06 22.66 -33.90
CA SER A 59 -30.59 23.17 -32.64
C SER A 59 -31.94 22.55 -32.24
N ASN A 60 -32.31 22.77 -30.98
CA ASN A 60 -33.67 23.05 -30.43
C ASN A 60 -34.35 22.04 -29.47
N SER A 61 -34.56 22.61 -28.27
CA SER A 61 -35.80 22.81 -27.51
C SER A 61 -36.30 21.79 -26.47
N SER A 62 -36.44 22.39 -25.29
CA SER A 62 -37.21 22.15 -24.07
C SER A 62 -38.72 21.90 -24.20
N ASN A 63 -39.29 21.19 -23.20
CA ASN A 63 -40.57 21.40 -22.48
C ASN A 63 -40.68 20.27 -21.42
N THR A 64 -40.68 20.44 -20.08
CA THR A 64 -41.61 21.03 -19.06
C THR A 64 -42.92 20.27 -18.78
N THR A 65 -43.08 19.87 -17.48
CA THR A 65 -44.31 19.65 -16.65
C THR A 65 -45.19 18.39 -16.92
N THR A 66 -45.83 17.66 -15.97
CA THR A 66 -46.50 17.94 -14.66
C THR A 66 -46.82 16.65 -13.84
N ASN A 67 -46.65 16.72 -12.50
CA ASN A 67 -47.51 16.35 -11.33
C ASN A 67 -48.51 15.16 -11.20
N ASN A 68 -48.61 14.73 -9.90
CA ASN A 68 -49.67 14.04 -9.11
C ASN A 68 -49.70 12.48 -9.10
N SER A 69 -49.97 11.72 -8.01
CA SER A 69 -50.27 11.93 -6.58
C SER A 69 -50.35 10.55 -5.84
N ARG A 70 -50.17 10.57 -4.51
CA ARG A 70 -50.31 9.57 -3.39
C ARG A 70 -51.52 8.61 -3.47
N ASP A 71 -51.72 7.47 -2.78
CA ASP A 71 -51.12 6.57 -1.74
C ASP A 71 -52.06 5.30 -1.69
N PRO A 72 -52.13 4.41 -0.67
CA PRO A 72 -51.23 3.32 -0.27
C PRO A 72 -51.95 1.93 -0.16
N GLN A 73 -51.25 0.78 -0.12
CA GLN A 73 -51.80 -0.42 0.58
C GLN A 73 -50.78 -1.56 0.87
N ALA A 74 -50.60 -1.78 2.18
CA ALA A 74 -50.38 -3.00 2.94
C ALA A 74 -49.93 -4.33 2.26
N SER A 75 -48.69 -4.70 2.57
CA SER A 75 -48.23 -5.99 3.15
C SER A 75 -49.16 -7.22 3.04
N ARG A 76 -48.82 -8.19 2.17
CA ARG A 76 -49.14 -9.61 2.35
C ARG A 76 -47.96 -10.49 1.91
N LYS A 77 -47.47 -11.29 2.86
CA LYS A 77 -46.47 -12.36 2.69
C LYS A 77 -46.97 -13.38 1.66
N ARG A 78 -46.22 -13.62 0.57
CA ARG A 78 -46.43 -14.79 -0.31
C ARG A 78 -45.44 -15.90 0.04
N SER A 79 -45.98 -17.11 0.12
CA SER A 79 -45.30 -18.35 0.47
C SER A 79 -44.58 -18.96 -0.72
N ARG A 80 -43.67 -19.89 -0.41
CA ARG A 80 -42.54 -20.40 -1.19
C ARG A 80 -42.86 -21.23 -2.46
N ASN A 81 -44.11 -21.33 -2.93
CA ASN A 81 -44.50 -22.36 -3.91
C ASN A 81 -45.11 -21.85 -5.25
N GLU A 82 -44.93 -20.59 -5.64
CA GLU A 82 -45.48 -20.04 -6.92
C GLU A 82 -44.43 -19.79 -8.03
N LEU A 83 -43.26 -20.46 -8.00
CA LEU A 83 -42.15 -20.13 -8.92
C LEU A 83 -41.94 -21.10 -10.10
N GLU A 84 -42.79 -22.13 -10.27
CA GLU A 84 -42.51 -23.20 -11.25
C GLU A 84 -43.54 -23.37 -12.37
N ASN A 85 -44.48 -22.43 -12.57
CA ASN A 85 -45.37 -22.56 -13.73
C ASN A 85 -45.83 -21.21 -14.28
N ASN A 86 -45.02 -20.64 -15.18
CA ASN A 86 -45.51 -19.75 -16.22
C ASN A 86 -44.52 -19.76 -17.39
N ASN A 87 -44.91 -20.48 -18.45
CA ASN A 87 -44.31 -20.44 -19.78
C ASN A 87 -44.55 -19.04 -20.39
N ASN A 88 -43.60 -18.13 -20.19
CA ASN A 88 -43.45 -16.94 -21.04
C ASN A 88 -42.36 -17.20 -22.10
N PRO A 89 -42.49 -16.68 -23.33
CA PRO A 89 -41.44 -16.80 -24.34
C PRO A 89 -40.16 -16.12 -23.83
N PRO A 90 -38.96 -16.56 -24.29
CA PRO A 90 -37.72 -16.02 -23.76
C PRO A 90 -37.67 -14.53 -24.06
N VAL A 91 -37.70 -13.71 -23.01
CA VAL A 91 -37.20 -12.35 -23.07
C VAL A 91 -35.75 -12.48 -23.51
N GLU A 92 -35.44 -11.97 -24.71
CA GLU A 92 -34.06 -11.78 -25.14
C GLU A 92 -33.38 -10.93 -24.07
N THR A 93 -32.65 -11.61 -23.18
CA THR A 93 -31.78 -11.00 -22.19
C THR A 93 -30.57 -10.50 -22.98
N SER A 94 -30.76 -9.34 -23.61
CA SER A 94 -29.72 -8.52 -24.20
C SER A 94 -28.80 -8.02 -23.09
N SER A 95 -27.89 -8.90 -22.66
CA SER A 95 -26.48 -8.67 -22.34
C SER A 95 -25.99 -9.80 -21.44
N ASN A 96 -25.52 -10.88 -22.07
CA ASN A 96 -24.37 -11.62 -21.54
C ASN A 96 -23.16 -10.67 -21.58
N GLN A 97 -23.17 -9.61 -20.75
CA GLN A 97 -21.96 -8.87 -20.40
C GLN A 97 -21.14 -9.79 -19.51
N ARG A 98 -20.48 -10.77 -20.13
CA ARG A 98 -19.36 -11.45 -19.52
C ARG A 98 -18.45 -10.34 -19.01
N LEU A 99 -18.31 -10.20 -17.69
CA LEU A 99 -17.43 -9.22 -17.08
C LEU A 99 -16.08 -9.34 -17.78
N VAL A 100 -15.74 -8.34 -18.60
CA VAL A 100 -14.46 -8.32 -19.31
C VAL A 100 -13.42 -7.97 -18.27
N LEU A 101 -12.90 -9.01 -17.61
CA LEU A 101 -11.79 -8.87 -16.68
C LEU A 101 -10.61 -8.33 -17.47
N ARG A 102 -10.20 -7.10 -17.15
CA ARG A 102 -9.03 -6.48 -17.75
C ARG A 102 -7.80 -7.26 -17.29
N LYS A 103 -6.94 -7.66 -18.25
CA LYS A 103 -5.67 -8.34 -17.96
C LYS A 103 -4.88 -7.61 -16.87
N ARG A 104 -4.31 -8.37 -15.94
CA ARG A 104 -3.41 -7.89 -14.88
C ARG A 104 -2.35 -6.93 -15.42
N PRO A 105 -2.09 -5.81 -14.72
CA PRO A 105 -0.99 -4.95 -15.10
C PRO A 105 0.34 -5.67 -14.87
N GLN A 106 1.28 -5.51 -15.80
CA GLN A 106 2.59 -6.09 -15.65
C GLN A 106 3.39 -5.34 -14.60
N PHE A 107 3.96 -6.07 -13.64
CA PHE A 107 4.91 -5.47 -12.72
C PHE A 107 6.24 -5.25 -13.46
N LEU A 108 6.70 -4.00 -13.48
CA LEU A 108 7.95 -3.63 -14.14
C LEU A 108 9.11 -4.45 -13.53
N ARG A 109 10.08 -4.82 -14.37
CA ARG A 109 11.30 -5.47 -13.89
C ARG A 109 12.06 -4.51 -12.94
N PRO A 110 12.76 -5.04 -11.92
CA PRO A 110 13.68 -4.23 -11.13
C PRO A 110 14.68 -3.50 -12.03
N PRO A 111 15.02 -2.24 -11.73
CA PRO A 111 16.07 -1.53 -12.46
C PRO A 111 17.44 -2.15 -12.21
N ILE A 112 18.39 -1.93 -13.13
CA ILE A 112 19.80 -2.23 -12.90
C ILE A 112 20.28 -1.42 -11.69
N ARG A 113 21.03 -2.08 -10.80
CA ARG A 113 21.56 -1.48 -9.59
C ARG A 113 22.54 -0.36 -9.95
N ASN A 114 22.31 0.84 -9.42
CA ASN A 114 23.16 2.01 -9.59
C ASN A 114 23.10 2.89 -8.33
N GLY A 115 23.82 4.03 -8.32
CA GLY A 115 23.86 4.93 -7.17
C GLY A 115 22.49 5.41 -6.67
N HIS A 116 21.54 5.68 -7.59
CA HIS A 116 20.18 6.12 -7.24
C HIS A 116 19.37 4.98 -6.59
N VAL A 117 19.45 3.77 -7.15
CA VAL A 117 18.80 2.58 -6.58
C VAL A 117 19.36 2.27 -5.20
N LEU A 118 20.69 2.29 -5.03
CA LEU A 118 21.36 2.08 -3.74
C LEU A 118 20.94 3.12 -2.70
N ARG A 119 20.78 4.38 -3.10
CA ARG A 119 20.29 5.44 -2.21
C ARG A 119 18.87 5.17 -1.75
N LEU A 120 17.98 4.76 -2.65
CA LEU A 120 16.60 4.41 -2.30
C LEU A 120 16.51 3.15 -1.43
N GLU A 121 17.36 2.14 -1.67
CA GLU A 121 17.43 0.92 -0.84
C GLU A 121 17.74 1.25 0.63
N ARG A 122 18.61 2.23 0.88
CA ARG A 122 18.95 2.66 2.25
C ARG A 122 17.76 3.28 2.99
N LEU A 123 16.77 3.83 2.29
CA LEU A 123 15.63 4.49 2.92
C LEU A 123 14.64 3.51 3.59
N VAL A 124 14.78 2.20 3.32
CA VAL A 124 14.00 1.13 3.96
C VAL A 124 14.50 0.82 5.38
N GLN A 125 15.69 1.32 5.75
CA GLN A 125 16.23 1.14 7.10
C GLN A 125 15.37 1.86 8.14
N HIS A 126 15.33 1.27 9.33
CA HIS A 126 14.53 1.76 10.44
C HIS A 126 15.42 2.26 11.58
N HIS A 127 14.86 3.15 12.39
CA HIS A 127 15.49 3.75 13.55
C HIS A 127 14.49 3.88 14.69
N ASP A 128 14.97 3.76 15.92
CA ASP A 128 14.14 3.95 17.10
C ASP A 128 13.87 5.44 17.34
N MET A 129 12.61 5.73 17.67
CA MET A 129 12.16 7.06 18.06
C MET A 129 11.34 6.97 19.35
N TYR A 130 11.67 7.81 20.32
CA TYR A 130 10.85 8.04 21.51
C TYR A 130 10.10 9.35 21.34
N LEU A 131 8.78 9.24 21.22
CA LEU A 131 7.87 10.38 21.21
C LEU A 131 7.37 10.63 22.63
N THR A 132 7.71 11.75 23.23
CA THR A 132 7.10 12.23 24.46
C THR A 132 5.97 13.19 24.13
N VAL A 133 4.79 12.93 24.65
CA VAL A 133 3.63 13.79 24.48
C VAL A 133 3.39 14.55 25.78
N GLU A 134 3.39 15.88 25.68
CA GLU A 134 3.23 16.79 26.80
C GLU A 134 1.83 17.41 26.79
N PRO A 135 0.98 17.09 27.77
CA PRO A 135 -0.33 17.72 27.87
C PRO A 135 -0.20 19.22 28.15
N PRO A 136 -1.21 20.04 27.80
CA PRO A 136 -1.25 21.42 28.24
C PRO A 136 -1.19 21.52 29.77
N PRO A 137 -0.57 22.57 30.34
CA PRO A 137 -0.46 22.73 31.78
C PRO A 137 -1.85 22.68 32.41
N SER A 138 -2.09 21.67 33.24
CA SER A 138 -3.32 21.55 34.02
C SER A 138 -3.04 21.98 35.46
N GLN A 139 -4.09 22.28 36.23
CA GLN A 139 -3.96 22.54 37.67
C GLN A 139 -3.49 21.29 38.45
N TYR A 140 -3.51 20.12 37.81
CA TYR A 140 -3.06 18.82 38.32
C TYR A 140 -1.74 18.39 37.65
N GLU A 141 -1.03 17.47 38.30
CA GLU A 141 0.29 16.95 37.94
C GLU A 141 0.46 16.67 36.43
N MET A 142 1.58 17.13 35.85
CA MET A 142 1.88 16.90 34.43
C MET A 142 2.27 15.44 34.20
N VAL A 143 1.34 14.62 33.72
CA VAL A 143 1.63 13.25 33.31
C VAL A 143 2.10 13.24 31.86
N TYR A 144 3.41 13.27 31.65
CA TYR A 144 4.01 13.01 30.35
C TYR A 144 3.89 11.52 30.00
N LYS A 145 3.65 11.21 28.72
CA LYS A 145 3.67 9.84 28.21
C LYS A 145 4.70 9.72 27.10
N THR A 146 5.51 8.67 27.15
CA THR A 146 6.55 8.41 26.14
C THR A 146 6.23 7.11 25.40
N TYR A 147 6.23 7.20 24.08
CA TYR A 147 5.92 6.09 23.17
C TYR A 147 7.18 5.72 22.40
N HIS A 148 7.56 4.46 22.46
CA HIS A 148 8.56 3.89 21.56
C HIS A 148 7.91 3.66 20.19
N ARG A 149 8.58 4.15 19.14
CA ARG A 149 8.15 4.06 17.75
C ARG A 149 9.34 3.63 16.91
N ILE A 150 9.06 2.93 15.83
CA ILE A 150 10.04 2.58 14.82
C ILE A 150 9.72 3.42 13.59
N VAL A 151 10.69 4.20 13.11
CA VAL A 151 10.56 5.08 11.95
C VAL A 151 11.58 4.69 10.89
N SER A 152 11.18 4.69 9.64
CA SER A 152 12.03 4.48 8.48
C SER A 152 12.73 5.76 8.06
N TYR A 153 13.88 5.64 7.41
CA TYR A 153 14.56 6.79 6.81
C TYR A 153 13.71 7.44 5.71
N SER A 154 12.91 6.66 4.97
CA SER A 154 11.91 7.19 4.03
C SER A 154 10.89 8.08 4.75
N GLY A 155 10.36 7.62 5.88
CA GLY A 155 9.41 8.37 6.70
C GLY A 155 10.01 9.66 7.26
N LEU A 156 11.27 9.64 7.70
CA LEU A 156 11.97 10.83 8.18
C LEU A 156 12.18 11.88 7.06
N GLU A 157 12.65 11.45 5.88
CA GLU A 157 12.81 12.37 4.75
C GLU A 157 11.49 12.96 4.29
N LEU A 158 10.45 12.14 4.19
CA LEU A 158 9.14 12.61 3.74
C LEU A 158 8.52 13.55 4.77
N ASN A 159 8.59 13.22 6.07
CA ASN A 159 8.10 14.10 7.13
C ASN A 159 8.73 15.50 7.04
N GLU A 160 10.05 15.57 6.87
CA GLU A 160 10.74 16.86 6.76
C GLU A 160 10.42 17.58 5.45
N TRP A 161 10.27 16.84 4.35
CA TRP A 161 9.81 17.42 3.08
C TRP A 161 8.42 18.03 3.22
N VAL A 162 7.47 17.32 3.84
CA VAL A 162 6.10 17.80 4.10
C VAL A 162 6.13 19.05 4.97
N ARG A 163 6.98 19.09 6.01
CA ARG A 163 7.15 20.26 6.88
C ARG A 163 7.61 21.51 6.14
N LEU A 164 8.45 21.34 5.13
CA LEU A 164 9.07 22.44 4.38
C LEU A 164 8.23 22.89 3.17
N ASN A 165 7.41 21.99 2.61
CA ASN A 165 6.74 22.22 1.31
C ASN A 165 5.22 22.18 1.38
N SER A 166 4.63 22.08 2.58
CA SER A 166 3.18 22.05 2.76
C SER A 166 2.73 22.81 4.01
N ALA A 167 1.42 23.01 4.14
CA ALA A 167 0.78 23.54 5.35
C ALA A 167 0.37 22.45 6.35
N VAL A 168 0.71 21.17 6.08
CA VAL A 168 0.33 20.05 6.94
C VAL A 168 1.07 20.17 8.26
N PRO A 169 0.37 20.15 9.42
CA PRO A 169 1.03 20.15 10.71
C PRO A 169 1.76 18.83 10.91
N VAL A 170 3.08 18.86 10.99
CA VAL A 170 3.93 17.69 11.24
C VAL A 170 4.97 18.01 12.32
N LEU A 171 5.42 16.99 13.03
CA LEU A 171 6.47 17.15 14.03
C LEU A 171 7.83 17.34 13.35
N ARG A 172 8.64 18.30 13.81
CA ARG A 172 10.01 18.44 13.30
C ARG A 172 10.84 17.20 13.66
N THR A 173 11.40 16.52 12.67
CA THR A 173 12.27 15.35 12.85
C THR A 173 13.74 15.66 12.53
N LEU A 174 14.62 14.66 12.55
CA LEU A 174 15.97 14.76 11.95
C LEU A 174 15.93 14.21 10.53
N LEU A 175 16.87 14.65 9.69
CA LEU A 175 17.13 13.99 8.42
C LEU A 175 18.01 12.75 8.65
N PRO A 176 17.95 11.71 7.80
CA PRO A 176 18.69 10.47 8.02
C PRO A 176 20.21 10.64 8.20
N HIS A 177 20.81 11.65 7.57
CA HIS A 177 22.25 11.92 7.71
C HIS A 177 22.62 12.59 9.04
N ASP A 178 21.65 13.20 9.73
CA ASP A 178 21.81 13.79 11.06
C ASP A 178 21.49 12.78 12.18
N VAL A 179 20.98 11.61 11.83
CA VAL A 179 20.64 10.55 12.77
C VAL A 179 21.90 9.78 13.15
N GLY A 180 22.37 9.98 14.38
CA GLY A 180 23.41 9.17 14.98
C GLY A 180 22.90 7.78 15.41
N PRO A 181 23.75 6.96 16.06
CA PRO A 181 23.38 5.60 16.49
C PRO A 181 22.35 5.58 17.65
N LYS A 182 22.07 6.73 18.27
CA LYS A 182 21.15 6.82 19.40
C LYS A 182 19.69 6.93 18.93
N PRO A 183 18.73 6.45 19.74
CA PRO A 183 17.31 6.69 19.48
C PRO A 183 16.99 8.19 19.37
N ILE A 184 16.06 8.53 18.49
CA ILE A 184 15.61 9.91 18.27
C ILE A 184 14.61 10.27 19.37
N GLY A 185 14.91 11.27 20.20
CA GLY A 185 13.95 11.83 21.15
C GLY A 185 13.16 12.99 20.53
N ARG A 186 11.84 12.98 20.63
CA ARG A 186 10.97 14.08 20.18
C ARG A 186 9.83 14.37 21.14
N VAL A 187 9.50 15.65 21.27
CA VAL A 187 8.42 16.14 22.11
C VAL A 187 7.32 16.74 21.24
N ALA A 188 6.07 16.35 21.49
CA ALA A 188 4.89 16.98 20.90
C ALA A 188 3.95 17.47 22.00
N ARG A 189 3.45 18.70 21.87
CA ARG A 189 2.45 19.24 22.81
C ARG A 189 1.06 18.77 22.42
N GLY A 190 0.29 18.27 23.38
CA GLY A 190 -1.07 17.77 23.16
C GLY A 190 -1.30 16.38 23.74
N PHE A 191 -2.13 15.60 23.07
CA PHE A 191 -2.43 14.20 23.38
C PHE A 191 -2.36 13.37 22.10
N LEU A 192 -1.94 12.11 22.23
CA LEU A 192 -2.11 11.16 21.14
C LEU A 192 -3.59 10.84 21.01
N LEU A 193 -4.16 10.97 19.81
CA LEU A 193 -5.59 10.80 19.61
C LEU A 193 -6.05 9.39 20.01
N ALA A 194 -5.23 8.37 19.76
CA ALA A 194 -5.49 7.00 20.18
C ALA A 194 -5.79 6.85 21.68
N ASP A 195 -5.16 7.64 22.54
CA ASP A 195 -5.30 7.46 23.98
C ASP A 195 -6.56 8.09 24.54
N CYS A 196 -6.99 9.22 23.96
CA CYS A 196 -8.13 9.97 24.46
C CYS A 196 -9.42 9.72 23.65
N TRP A 197 -9.34 9.10 22.47
CA TRP A 197 -10.48 8.99 21.55
C TRP A 197 -11.75 8.42 22.20
N SER A 198 -11.64 7.31 22.95
CA SER A 198 -12.80 6.70 23.63
C SER A 198 -13.44 7.57 24.70
N GLU A 199 -12.71 8.55 25.23
CA GLU A 199 -13.15 9.43 26.33
C GLU A 199 -13.79 10.73 25.80
N LEU A 200 -13.64 11.01 24.50
CA LEU A 200 -14.20 12.20 23.87
C LEU A 200 -15.71 12.09 23.68
N THR A 201 -16.41 13.20 23.89
CA THR A 201 -17.82 13.32 23.51
C THR A 201 -17.99 13.26 21.99
N PRO A 202 -19.17 12.88 21.48
CA PRO A 202 -19.45 12.90 20.04
C PRO A 202 -19.19 14.27 19.39
N GLU A 203 -19.49 15.36 20.10
CA GLU A 203 -19.26 16.73 19.65
C GLU A 203 -17.75 17.02 19.50
N ALA A 204 -16.94 16.60 20.48
CA ALA A 204 -15.50 16.77 20.44
C ALA A 204 -14.86 15.94 19.33
N LYS A 205 -15.33 14.69 19.12
CA LYS A 205 -14.90 13.86 17.97
C LYS A 205 -15.17 14.56 16.65
N ARG A 206 -16.40 15.07 16.45
CA ARG A 206 -16.75 15.83 15.22
C ARG A 206 -15.86 17.05 15.00
N GLY A 207 -15.54 17.80 16.06
CA GLY A 207 -14.61 18.94 15.97
C GLY A 207 -13.21 18.53 15.50
N ILE A 208 -12.63 17.49 16.09
CA ILE A 208 -11.31 16.96 15.70
C ILE A 208 -11.34 16.41 14.27
N ILE A 209 -12.41 15.70 13.90
CA ILE A 209 -12.57 15.15 12.55
C ILE A 209 -12.70 16.26 11.50
N ALA A 210 -13.40 17.36 11.80
CA ALA A 210 -13.44 18.52 10.93
C ALA A 210 -12.04 19.16 10.75
N SER A 211 -11.26 19.26 11.83
CA SER A 211 -9.86 19.70 11.78
C SER A 211 -9.01 18.76 10.91
N LEU A 212 -9.13 17.44 11.11
CA LEU A 212 -8.42 16.42 10.33
C LEU A 212 -8.79 16.45 8.84
N ARG A 213 -10.08 16.61 8.51
CA ARG A 213 -10.55 16.79 7.13
C ARG A 213 -9.85 17.97 6.46
N GLY A 214 -9.72 19.10 7.17
CA GLY A 214 -8.97 20.26 6.68
C GLY A 214 -7.51 19.93 6.38
N VAL A 215 -6.84 19.23 7.30
CA VAL A 215 -5.45 18.78 7.13
C VAL A 215 -5.30 17.83 5.94
N VAL A 216 -6.18 16.83 5.80
CA VAL A 216 -6.15 15.87 4.67
C VAL A 216 -6.39 16.57 3.34
N LYS A 217 -7.27 17.58 3.28
CA LYS A 217 -7.46 18.41 2.07
C LYS A 217 -6.20 19.17 1.69
N GLN A 218 -5.58 19.85 2.65
CA GLN A 218 -4.33 20.59 2.41
C GLN A 218 -3.19 19.66 1.98
N MET A 219 -3.09 18.49 2.62
CA MET A 219 -2.14 17.44 2.24
C MET A 219 -2.32 17.06 0.77
N ARG A 220 -3.54 16.71 0.35
CA ARG A 220 -3.83 16.29 -1.03
C ARG A 220 -3.63 17.38 -2.08
N LEU A 221 -3.75 18.65 -1.70
CA LEU A 221 -3.48 19.81 -2.54
C LEU A 221 -1.98 20.15 -2.64
N THR A 222 -1.12 19.48 -1.87
CA THR A 222 0.33 19.74 -1.91
C THR A 222 0.89 19.32 -3.27
N PRO A 223 1.54 20.24 -4.01
CA PRO A 223 2.09 19.92 -5.31
C PRO A 223 3.22 18.90 -5.19
N PRO A 224 3.41 18.03 -6.20
CA PRO A 224 4.56 17.14 -6.24
C PRO A 224 5.88 17.93 -6.33
N PRO A 225 7.01 17.32 -5.92
CA PRO A 225 8.34 17.91 -6.04
C PRO A 225 8.61 18.45 -7.45
N ALA A 226 9.17 19.66 -7.53
CA ALA A 226 9.35 20.38 -8.79
C ALA A 226 10.26 19.65 -9.80
N ASP A 227 11.20 18.85 -9.29
CA ASP A 227 12.10 17.99 -10.07
C ASP A 227 11.36 16.88 -10.84
N LEU A 228 10.09 16.60 -10.51
CA LEU A 228 9.26 15.66 -11.26
C LEU A 228 8.69 16.24 -12.55
N GLN A 229 8.83 17.55 -12.80
CA GLN A 229 8.42 18.23 -14.05
C GLN A 229 6.99 17.89 -14.51
N GLY A 230 6.07 17.65 -13.57
CA GLY A 230 4.68 17.29 -13.85
C GLY A 230 4.45 15.83 -14.29
N PHE A 231 5.46 14.96 -14.29
CA PHE A 231 5.26 13.53 -14.56
C PHE A 231 4.66 12.83 -13.32
N PRO A 232 3.54 12.09 -13.47
CA PRO A 232 2.92 11.38 -12.36
C PRO A 232 3.71 10.11 -12.02
N ILE A 233 4.74 10.26 -11.19
CA ILE A 233 5.54 9.16 -10.66
C ILE A 233 4.99 8.75 -9.29
N VAL A 234 4.63 7.48 -9.13
CA VAL A 234 4.13 6.93 -7.86
C VAL A 234 5.28 6.58 -6.92
N GLY A 235 5.15 6.88 -5.64
CA GLY A 235 5.97 6.32 -4.57
C GLY A 235 6.28 7.30 -3.44
N SER A 236 7.01 6.80 -2.45
CA SER A 236 7.41 7.51 -1.23
C SER A 236 8.55 8.50 -1.47
N LYS A 237 9.61 8.03 -2.13
CA LYS A 237 10.75 8.86 -2.52
C LYS A 237 11.09 8.66 -3.99
N ILE A 238 11.31 9.76 -4.69
CA ILE A 238 11.69 9.77 -6.10
C ILE A 238 13.05 10.45 -6.25
N VAL A 239 13.94 9.83 -7.02
CA VAL A 239 15.29 10.33 -7.34
C VAL A 239 15.58 9.98 -8.80
N GLU A 240 15.79 10.98 -9.66
CA GLU A 240 16.15 10.78 -11.08
C GLU A 240 15.20 9.82 -11.84
N GLY A 241 13.91 9.89 -11.50
CA GLY A 241 12.88 9.03 -12.07
C GLY A 241 12.88 7.58 -11.55
N TYR A 242 13.75 7.22 -10.60
CA TYR A 242 13.60 6.01 -9.78
C TYR A 242 12.72 6.33 -8.58
N SER A 243 11.82 5.42 -8.23
CA SER A 243 10.89 5.62 -7.13
C SER A 243 10.82 4.42 -6.22
N LEU A 244 10.81 4.67 -4.92
CA LEU A 244 10.57 3.70 -3.86
C LEU A 244 9.06 3.57 -3.61
N LEU A 245 8.49 2.42 -3.97
CA LEU A 245 7.11 2.04 -3.66
C LEU A 245 7.07 1.39 -2.29
N LEU A 246 6.14 1.78 -1.43
CA LEU A 246 5.93 1.21 -0.10
C LEU A 246 4.45 0.83 0.07
N GLN A 247 4.21 -0.31 0.71
CA GLN A 247 2.88 -0.74 1.14
C GLN A 247 2.98 -1.40 2.51
N LYS A 248 2.18 -0.91 3.47
CA LYS A 248 1.98 -1.61 4.73
C LYS A 248 1.17 -2.88 4.48
N GLY A 249 1.74 -4.03 4.83
CA GLY A 249 1.10 -5.34 4.79
C GLY A 249 0.78 -5.88 6.18
N ALA A 250 0.24 -7.09 6.22
CA ALA A 250 0.00 -7.82 7.47
C ALA A 250 1.35 -8.19 8.14
N GLY A 251 1.81 -7.36 9.07
CA GLY A 251 3.01 -7.64 9.86
C GLY A 251 4.35 -7.31 9.19
N THR A 252 4.35 -6.75 7.97
CA THR A 252 5.57 -6.27 7.29
C THR A 252 5.25 -5.07 6.39
N THR A 253 6.28 -4.35 5.93
CA THR A 253 6.16 -3.34 4.87
C THR A 253 6.76 -3.89 3.60
N TYR A 254 5.94 -4.09 2.56
CA TYR A 254 6.42 -4.43 1.24
C TYR A 254 7.03 -3.22 0.58
N TRP A 255 8.08 -3.43 -0.21
CA TRP A 255 8.74 -2.35 -0.93
C TRP A 255 9.29 -2.81 -2.27
N ALA A 256 9.42 -1.87 -3.21
CA ALA A 256 10.06 -2.10 -4.49
C ALA A 256 10.57 -0.79 -5.09
N ILE A 257 11.69 -0.84 -5.80
CA ILE A 257 12.20 0.33 -6.54
C ILE A 257 11.90 0.14 -8.02
N ARG A 258 11.26 1.13 -8.65
CA ARG A 258 10.92 1.09 -10.08
C ARG A 258 11.26 2.39 -10.78
N ARG A 259 11.57 2.30 -12.08
CA ARG A 259 11.80 3.47 -12.92
C ARG A 259 10.47 3.98 -13.47
N ARG A 260 10.15 5.24 -13.16
CA ARG A 260 8.96 5.99 -13.55
C ARG A 260 7.64 5.20 -13.38
N PRO A 261 7.40 4.59 -12.21
CA PRO A 261 6.14 3.88 -11.95
C PRO A 261 4.95 4.86 -12.00
N ARG A 262 3.78 4.35 -12.42
CA ARG A 262 2.51 5.06 -12.49
C ARG A 262 1.49 4.31 -11.61
N ALA A 263 0.28 4.84 -11.44
CA ALA A 263 -0.78 4.20 -10.64
C ALA A 263 -0.97 2.71 -11.00
N VAL A 264 -1.01 2.38 -12.29
CA VAL A 264 -1.11 0.99 -12.78
C VAL A 264 0.05 0.08 -12.33
N HIS A 265 1.27 0.61 -12.20
CA HIS A 265 2.44 -0.13 -11.74
C HIS A 265 2.39 -0.36 -10.22
N PHE A 266 1.76 0.53 -9.47
CA PHE A 266 1.51 0.34 -8.04
C PHE A 266 0.47 -0.76 -7.79
N THR A 267 -0.59 -0.82 -8.60
CA THR A 267 -1.50 -1.98 -8.60
C THR A 267 -0.75 -3.28 -8.88
N ALA A 268 0.12 -3.31 -9.89
CA ALA A 268 0.93 -4.48 -10.20
C ALA A 268 1.87 -4.88 -9.05
N PHE A 269 2.46 -3.90 -8.37
CA PHE A 269 3.27 -4.11 -7.18
C PHE A 269 2.48 -4.80 -6.06
N MET A 270 1.32 -4.27 -5.67
CA MET A 270 0.51 -4.87 -4.60
C MET A 270 0.09 -6.31 -4.94
N LEU A 271 -0.24 -6.59 -6.21
CA LEU A 271 -0.61 -7.92 -6.69
C LEU A 271 0.58 -8.89 -6.77
N SER A 272 1.80 -8.39 -6.93
CA SER A 272 3.01 -9.22 -6.89
C SER A 272 3.35 -9.73 -5.49
N ASN A 273 2.75 -9.13 -4.45
CA ASN A 273 2.94 -9.51 -3.05
C ASN A 273 1.90 -10.55 -2.57
N LEU A 274 1.01 -11.03 -3.46
CA LEU A 274 0.07 -12.09 -3.14
C LEU A 274 0.80 -13.42 -2.89
N ARG A 275 0.26 -14.23 -1.98
CA ARG A 275 0.82 -15.54 -1.67
C ARG A 275 0.79 -16.49 -2.88
N PRO A 276 1.75 -17.42 -2.99
CA PRO A 276 1.69 -18.46 -4.00
C PRO A 276 0.36 -19.23 -3.95
N GLY A 277 -0.19 -19.55 -5.13
CA GLY A 277 -1.42 -20.35 -5.25
C GLY A 277 -2.74 -19.57 -5.18
N VAL A 278 -2.72 -18.23 -5.07
CA VAL A 278 -3.95 -17.43 -5.22
C VAL A 278 -4.52 -17.62 -6.64
N PRO A 279 -5.81 -17.98 -6.79
CA PRO A 279 -6.42 -18.18 -8.10
C PRO A 279 -6.35 -16.91 -8.97
N GLU A 280 -6.03 -17.06 -10.25
CA GLU A 280 -5.89 -15.92 -11.18
C GLU A 280 -7.14 -15.06 -11.24
N ALA A 281 -8.32 -15.67 -11.19
CA ALA A 281 -9.59 -14.96 -11.19
C ALA A 281 -9.71 -13.97 -10.02
N VAL A 282 -9.16 -14.30 -8.85
CA VAL A 282 -9.15 -13.38 -7.68
C VAL A 282 -8.21 -12.21 -7.96
N ALA A 283 -6.98 -12.49 -8.41
CA ALA A 283 -6.00 -11.46 -8.71
C ALA A 283 -6.43 -10.53 -9.85
N ASP A 284 -7.01 -11.07 -10.93
CA ASP A 284 -7.56 -10.31 -12.06
C ASP A 284 -8.77 -9.47 -11.63
N SER A 285 -9.66 -10.00 -10.79
CA SER A 285 -10.80 -9.26 -10.26
C SER A 285 -10.35 -8.09 -9.39
N SER A 286 -9.45 -8.30 -8.44
CA SER A 286 -8.84 -7.22 -7.64
C SER A 286 -8.18 -6.16 -8.53
N ALA A 287 -7.42 -6.58 -9.55
CA ALA A 287 -6.77 -5.67 -10.50
C ALA A 287 -7.77 -4.84 -11.33
N SER A 288 -8.96 -5.38 -11.60
CA SER A 288 -9.99 -4.73 -12.41
C SER A 288 -10.76 -3.65 -11.64
N LEU A 289 -10.85 -3.79 -10.32
CA LEU A 289 -11.55 -2.87 -9.42
C LEU A 289 -10.69 -1.68 -9.00
N LEU A 290 -9.37 -1.76 -9.14
CA LEU A 290 -8.45 -0.68 -8.84
C LEU A 290 -8.28 0.26 -10.05
N SER A 291 -8.50 1.56 -9.83
CA SER A 291 -8.30 2.58 -10.86
C SER A 291 -6.83 2.64 -11.33
N ARG A 292 -6.62 2.55 -12.65
CA ARG A 292 -5.29 2.62 -13.30
C ARG A 292 -4.85 4.02 -13.67
N ALA A 293 -5.77 4.98 -13.64
CA ALA A 293 -5.59 6.35 -14.09
C ALA A 293 -5.93 7.38 -13.01
N SER A 294 -5.97 6.94 -11.74
CA SER A 294 -6.18 7.83 -10.61
C SER A 294 -5.11 8.93 -10.57
N PRO A 295 -5.51 10.18 -10.27
CA PRO A 295 -4.56 11.24 -9.99
C PRO A 295 -3.71 10.85 -8.79
N LEU A 296 -2.46 11.32 -8.79
CA LEU A 296 -1.56 11.12 -7.66
C LEU A 296 -1.67 12.32 -6.74
N VAL A 297 -1.86 12.03 -5.46
CA VAL A 297 -1.92 13.02 -4.38
C VAL A 297 -0.90 12.63 -3.32
N LEU A 298 -0.40 13.63 -2.58
CA LEU A 298 0.33 13.33 -1.36
C LEU A 298 -0.63 12.59 -0.40
N SER A 299 -0.26 11.37 -0.08
CA SER A 299 -1.01 10.44 0.76
C SER A 299 -0.15 10.05 1.97
N HIS A 300 -0.79 9.90 3.12
CA HIS A 300 -0.11 9.55 4.36
C HIS A 300 0.27 8.05 4.43
N GLY A 301 -0.57 7.18 3.86
CA GLY A 301 -0.39 5.72 3.84
C GLY A 301 -0.75 5.00 5.13
N GLU A 302 -0.63 5.66 6.30
CA GLU A 302 -0.93 5.07 7.62
C GLU A 302 -1.77 6.00 8.52
N LEU A 303 -2.84 6.60 7.99
CA LEU A 303 -3.68 7.54 8.75
C LEU A 303 -4.49 6.81 9.85
N SER A 304 -4.09 7.01 11.10
CA SER A 304 -4.69 6.34 12.27
C SER A 304 -4.66 7.24 13.51
N PRO A 305 -5.49 6.98 14.54
CA PRO A 305 -5.46 7.75 15.79
C PRO A 305 -4.10 7.74 16.48
N SER A 306 -3.33 6.67 16.32
CA SER A 306 -1.98 6.56 16.88
C SER A 306 -0.97 7.47 16.18
N ASN A 307 -1.30 8.02 15.02
CA ASN A 307 -0.45 8.89 14.22
C ASN A 307 -0.91 10.36 14.24
N ILE A 308 -1.86 10.71 15.12
CA ILE A 308 -2.43 12.05 15.21
C ILE A 308 -2.22 12.59 16.62
N VAL A 309 -1.60 13.76 16.73
CA VAL A 309 -1.52 14.53 17.97
C VAL A 309 -2.55 15.65 17.92
N VAL A 310 -3.35 15.76 18.98
CA VAL A 310 -4.38 16.79 19.13
C VAL A 310 -4.10 17.71 20.32
N LEU A 311 -4.44 18.98 20.16
CA LEU A 311 -4.39 19.97 21.22
C LEU A 311 -5.61 20.88 21.08
N ASN A 312 -6.34 21.09 22.16
CA ASN A 312 -7.54 21.95 22.20
C ASN A 312 -8.54 21.63 21.07
N GLY A 313 -8.80 20.34 20.83
CA GLY A 313 -9.75 19.87 19.82
C GLY A 313 -9.30 20.02 18.36
N SER A 314 -8.04 20.40 18.11
CA SER A 314 -7.47 20.54 16.77
C SER A 314 -6.28 19.61 16.55
N VAL A 315 -6.08 19.17 15.31
CA VAL A 315 -4.90 18.40 14.91
C VAL A 315 -3.68 19.32 14.86
N VAL A 316 -2.64 18.97 15.62
CA VAL A 316 -1.40 19.77 15.71
C VAL A 316 -0.15 19.05 15.21
N ALA A 317 -0.23 17.74 15.00
CA ALA A 317 0.79 17.00 14.26
C ALA A 317 0.24 15.70 13.66
N LEU A 318 0.57 15.44 12.39
CA LEU A 318 0.56 14.11 11.79
C LEU A 318 1.95 13.49 11.91
N LEU A 319 1.98 12.21 12.26
CA LEU A 319 3.17 11.39 12.51
C LEU A 319 3.13 10.12 11.66
N GLY A 320 4.25 9.43 11.48
CA GLY A 320 4.27 8.10 10.87
C GLY A 320 4.13 8.12 9.35
N TRP A 321 5.01 8.87 8.68
CA TRP A 321 5.08 9.02 7.23
C TRP A 321 5.79 7.85 6.52
N ASP A 322 5.94 6.70 7.19
CA ASP A 322 6.74 5.56 6.76
C ASP A 322 6.26 4.94 5.45
N CYS A 323 4.95 4.92 5.22
CA CYS A 323 4.36 4.51 3.94
C CYS A 323 3.75 5.68 3.17
N GLY A 324 4.09 6.93 3.52
CA GLY A 324 3.60 8.12 2.85
C GLY A 324 4.27 8.34 1.50
N GLY A 325 3.67 9.17 0.65
CA GLY A 325 4.21 9.51 -0.67
C GLY A 325 3.16 9.99 -1.66
N TRP A 326 3.51 10.03 -2.94
CA TRP A 326 2.58 10.33 -4.03
C TRP A 326 1.96 9.03 -4.52
N TYR A 327 0.70 8.82 -4.14
CA TYR A 327 -0.06 7.60 -4.43
C TYR A 327 -1.42 7.95 -5.03
N PRO A 328 -2.12 6.98 -5.64
CA PRO A 328 -3.48 7.18 -6.11
C PRO A 328 -4.40 7.79 -5.04
N ASP A 329 -5.31 8.66 -5.44
CA ASP A 329 -6.27 9.38 -4.58
C ASP A 329 -7.16 8.54 -3.65
N TRP A 330 -7.29 7.24 -3.93
CA TRP A 330 -7.97 6.26 -3.10
C TRP A 330 -7.11 5.66 -1.98
N TRP A 331 -5.79 5.88 -1.99
CA TRP A 331 -4.83 5.13 -1.15
C TRP A 331 -5.05 5.31 0.35
N ASP A 332 -5.18 6.55 0.83
CA ASP A 332 -5.46 6.79 2.25
C ASP A 332 -6.83 6.27 2.68
N TYR A 333 -7.83 6.33 1.79
CA TYR A 333 -9.18 5.86 2.09
C TYR A 333 -9.19 4.35 2.37
N VAL A 334 -8.50 3.55 1.55
CA VAL A 334 -8.49 2.10 1.76
C VAL A 334 -7.62 1.68 2.95
N ASN A 335 -6.51 2.38 3.21
CA ASN A 335 -5.65 2.10 4.36
C ASN A 335 -6.26 2.56 5.70
N PHE A 336 -7.17 3.54 5.67
CA PHE A 336 -7.86 4.03 6.86
C PHE A 336 -8.53 2.91 7.66
N PHE A 337 -9.10 1.92 6.97
CA PHE A 337 -9.79 0.77 7.57
C PHE A 337 -8.85 -0.31 8.11
N GLU A 338 -7.55 -0.22 7.81
CA GLU A 338 -6.51 -1.13 8.31
C GLU A 338 -5.80 -0.60 9.56
N ALA A 339 -6.19 0.59 10.03
CA ALA A 339 -5.63 1.17 11.23
C ALA A 339 -5.81 0.23 12.43
N LYS A 340 -4.72 -0.08 13.13
CA LYS A 340 -4.77 -0.82 14.40
C LYS A 340 -5.32 0.09 15.49
N VAL A 341 -6.62 -0.05 15.79
CA VAL A 341 -7.29 0.68 16.86
C VAL A 341 -7.68 -0.26 18.00
N GLU A 342 -7.62 0.25 19.23
CA GLU A 342 -8.14 -0.45 20.40
C GLU A 342 -9.66 -0.68 20.27
N TYR A 343 -10.19 -1.70 20.93
CA TYR A 343 -11.62 -2.03 20.87
C TYR A 343 -12.53 -0.83 21.20
N ARG A 344 -12.16 -0.05 22.20
CA ARG A 344 -12.88 1.16 22.63
C ARG A 344 -12.87 2.32 21.62
N ASN A 345 -12.02 2.25 20.60
CA ASN A 345 -11.86 3.27 19.56
C ASN A 345 -12.41 2.83 18.20
N ARG A 346 -13.19 1.73 18.13
CA ARG A 346 -13.68 1.18 16.85
C ARG A 346 -14.61 2.11 16.08
N ASP A 347 -15.28 3.03 16.76
CA ASP A 347 -16.11 4.05 16.10
C ASP A 347 -15.28 5.05 15.26
N TRP A 348 -13.94 5.01 15.34
CA TRP A 348 -13.03 5.73 14.44
C TRP A 348 -13.38 5.54 12.96
N PHE A 349 -13.72 4.30 12.57
CA PHE A 349 -13.98 3.97 11.17
C PHE A 349 -15.27 4.61 10.64
N ASP A 350 -16.22 4.94 11.52
CA ASP A 350 -17.49 5.54 11.16
C ASP A 350 -17.33 6.98 10.63
N TYR A 351 -16.19 7.64 10.94
CA TYR A 351 -15.87 9.00 10.51
C TYR A 351 -15.15 9.07 9.15
N ALA A 352 -14.93 7.94 8.46
CA ALA A 352 -14.32 7.96 7.12
C ALA A 352 -15.05 8.91 6.12
N PRO A 353 -16.40 8.95 6.07
CA PRO A 353 -17.12 9.87 5.18
C PRO A 353 -16.91 11.35 5.52
N ASP A 354 -16.62 11.66 6.78
CA ASP A 354 -16.36 13.03 7.24
C ASP A 354 -14.92 13.45 6.96
N ILE A 355 -13.96 12.54 6.96
CA ILE A 355 -12.55 12.83 6.70
C ILE A 355 -12.26 12.99 5.20
N PHE A 356 -12.80 12.10 4.37
CA PHE A 356 -12.49 12.03 2.94
C PHE A 356 -13.56 12.71 2.08
N ASP A 357 -13.17 13.34 0.98
CA ASP A 357 -14.13 13.93 0.02
C ASP A 357 -14.81 12.89 -0.87
N ASN A 358 -14.12 11.78 -1.14
CA ASN A 358 -14.56 10.72 -2.03
C ASN A 358 -14.57 9.37 -1.31
N ILE A 359 -15.57 8.55 -1.64
CA ILE A 359 -15.71 7.18 -1.16
C ILE A 359 -15.26 6.22 -2.27
N TYR A 360 -14.30 5.34 -1.96
CA TYR A 360 -13.69 4.42 -2.93
C TYR A 360 -14.06 2.97 -2.64
N THR A 361 -15.34 2.63 -2.78
CA THR A 361 -15.87 1.31 -2.38
C THR A 361 -15.26 0.16 -3.18
N LYS A 362 -15.05 0.34 -4.49
CA LYS A 362 -14.48 -0.72 -5.35
C LYS A 362 -13.03 -1.01 -4.98
N GLU A 363 -12.27 0.06 -4.78
CA GLU A 363 -10.87 0.02 -4.37
C GLU A 363 -10.73 -0.58 -2.97
N LEU A 364 -11.63 -0.23 -2.04
CA LEU A 364 -11.66 -0.82 -0.70
C LEU A 364 -11.87 -2.34 -0.77
N VAL A 365 -12.89 -2.81 -1.50
CA VAL A 365 -13.13 -4.25 -1.68
C VAL A 365 -11.92 -4.95 -2.32
N ALA A 366 -11.33 -4.34 -3.34
CA ALA A 366 -10.15 -4.88 -4.00
C ALA A 366 -8.94 -4.97 -3.06
N TYR A 367 -8.73 -3.92 -2.26
CA TYR A 367 -7.63 -3.84 -1.31
C TYR A 367 -7.78 -4.87 -0.17
N GLN A 368 -8.99 -5.03 0.38
CA GLN A 368 -9.31 -6.09 1.34
C GLN A 368 -9.01 -7.49 0.77
N ALA A 369 -9.39 -7.73 -0.49
CA ALA A 369 -9.08 -8.98 -1.17
C ALA A 369 -7.57 -9.18 -1.36
N ILE A 370 -6.81 -8.11 -1.63
CA ILE A 370 -5.34 -8.17 -1.71
C ILE A 370 -4.76 -8.54 -0.35
N LEU A 371 -5.08 -7.80 0.71
CA LEU A 371 -4.52 -8.00 2.06
C LEU A 371 -4.79 -9.41 2.60
N ARG A 372 -6.01 -9.93 2.44
CA ARG A 372 -6.36 -11.30 2.83
C ARG A 372 -5.54 -12.38 2.11
N ASN A 373 -5.01 -12.04 0.95
CA ASN A 373 -4.24 -12.94 0.10
C ASN A 373 -2.74 -12.63 0.09
N GLN A 374 -2.27 -11.71 0.94
CA GLN A 374 -0.85 -11.51 1.22
C GLN A 374 -0.41 -12.44 2.36
N GLU A 375 0.82 -12.95 2.31
CA GLU A 375 1.40 -13.68 3.44
C GLU A 375 1.82 -12.70 4.53
N PRO A 376 1.45 -12.91 5.81
CA PRO A 376 2.23 -12.33 6.88
C PRO A 376 3.63 -12.88 6.74
N HIS A 377 4.63 -12.04 6.49
CA HIS A 377 6.02 -12.49 6.59
C HIS A 377 6.23 -13.01 8.01
N GLN A 378 6.24 -14.33 8.16
CA GLN A 378 6.94 -14.94 9.27
C GLN A 378 8.39 -14.56 9.06
N GLN A 379 8.88 -13.57 9.80
CA GLN A 379 10.31 -13.52 10.06
C GLN A 379 10.70 -14.93 10.50
N PRO A 380 11.80 -15.52 10.00
CA PRO A 380 12.25 -16.79 10.54
C PRO A 380 12.45 -16.57 12.03
N VAL A 381 11.51 -17.08 12.82
CA VAL A 381 11.67 -17.20 14.26
C VAL A 381 12.92 -18.06 14.37
N GLN A 382 14.03 -17.47 14.84
CA GLN A 382 15.09 -18.27 15.40
C GLN A 382 14.40 -19.09 16.49
N GLN A 383 14.10 -20.36 16.19
CA GLN A 383 13.51 -21.25 17.18
C GLN A 383 14.39 -21.14 18.42
N PRO A 384 13.82 -20.93 19.62
CA PRO A 384 14.61 -20.89 20.83
C PRO A 384 15.52 -22.12 20.84
N VAL A 385 16.82 -21.94 21.06
CA VAL A 385 17.82 -23.03 21.03
C VAL A 385 17.36 -24.26 21.83
N GLN A 386 16.56 -24.04 22.88
CA GLN A 386 15.91 -25.07 23.68
C GLN A 386 14.95 -25.98 22.89
N GLN A 387 14.14 -25.47 21.96
CA GLN A 387 13.25 -26.30 21.12
C GLN A 387 14.03 -27.12 20.07
N GLN A 388 15.13 -26.59 19.54
CA GLN A 388 16.01 -27.35 18.64
C GLN A 388 16.71 -28.50 19.37
N VAL A 389 17.22 -28.25 20.59
CA VAL A 389 17.81 -29.29 21.43
C VAL A 389 16.77 -30.37 21.79
N GLN A 390 15.54 -29.98 22.09
CA GLN A 390 14.47 -30.92 22.45
C GLN A 390 14.02 -31.78 21.26
N GLN A 391 13.96 -31.22 20.05
CA GLN A 391 13.68 -31.98 18.83
C GLN A 391 14.84 -32.91 18.46
N GLN A 392 16.08 -32.48 18.66
CA GLN A 392 17.25 -33.30 18.39
C GLN A 392 17.35 -34.47 19.37
N GLN A 393 17.05 -34.25 20.66
CA GLN A 393 16.93 -35.31 21.66
C GLN A 393 15.77 -36.28 21.37
N ALA A 394 14.61 -35.77 20.92
CA ALA A 394 13.50 -36.62 20.52
C ALA A 394 13.80 -37.46 19.27
N ALA A 395 14.57 -36.93 18.32
CA ALA A 395 15.02 -37.66 17.14
C ALA A 395 16.04 -38.76 17.51
N GLN A 396 16.96 -38.48 18.42
CA GLN A 396 17.92 -39.47 18.94
C GLN A 396 17.21 -40.58 19.74
N ALA A 397 16.22 -40.24 20.56
CA ALA A 397 15.42 -41.22 21.30
C ALA A 397 14.63 -42.13 20.35
N ARG A 398 14.04 -41.58 19.27
CA ARG A 398 13.36 -42.39 18.24
C ARG A 398 14.32 -43.32 17.50
N ALA A 399 15.52 -42.85 17.18
CA ALA A 399 16.54 -43.69 16.53
C ALA A 399 17.02 -44.83 17.45
N ALA A 400 17.19 -44.57 18.75
CA ALA A 400 17.56 -45.58 19.73
C ALA A 400 16.45 -46.63 19.94
N ILE A 401 15.18 -46.21 19.97
CA ILE A 401 14.04 -47.13 20.05
C ILE A 401 13.93 -47.99 18.79
N MET A 402 14.13 -47.41 17.60
CA MET A 402 14.12 -48.18 16.35
C MET A 402 15.30 -49.16 16.25
N ALA A 403 16.44 -48.85 16.87
CA ALA A 403 17.58 -49.77 16.95
C ALA A 403 17.38 -50.92 17.95
N LEU A 404 16.59 -50.71 19.01
CA LEU A 404 16.28 -51.73 20.02
C LEU A 404 15.15 -52.67 19.62
N TYR A 405 14.20 -52.21 18.79
CA TYR A 405 13.04 -52.99 18.35
C TYR A 405 13.07 -53.33 16.85
N GLY A 406 14.18 -53.06 16.18
CA GLY A 406 14.43 -53.40 14.78
C GLY A 406 15.18 -54.73 14.62
N ARG A 407 14.51 -55.84 14.92
CA ARG A 407 14.73 -57.15 14.29
C ARG A 407 13.43 -57.93 14.24
#